data_AF-A0A8T3ZXA5-F1
#
_entry.id   AF-A0A8T3ZXA5-F1
#
_cell.length_a   1.000
_cell.length_b   1.000
_cell.length_c   1.000
_cell.angle_alpha   90.00
_cell.angle_beta   90.00
_cell.angle_gamma   90.00
#
_symmetry.space_group_name_H-M   'P 1'
#
loop_
_entity.id
_entity.type
_entity.pdbx_description
1 polymer ?
#
loop_
_entity_poly.entity_id
_entity_poly.type
_entity_poly.pdbx_seq_one_letter_code
_entity_poly.pdbx_strand_id
1 'polypeptide(L)'
;MIEDEITHWFKDDKGETHRTSLRIESEASQLVKGFPRDGIVALRITNSIGAMSFRLSPDEALRLSTLLNASARDLLLKKRVLWQQLEE
;
A
#
# COMPACT_ATOMS: atom_id res chain seq x y z
N MET A 1 -10.33 11.81 -0.62
CA MET A 1 -9.70 11.88 -1.95
C MET A 1 -9.05 10.54 -2.25
N ILE A 2 -9.07 10.07 -3.49
CA ILE A 2 -8.29 8.88 -3.87
C ILE A 2 -6.94 9.39 -4.34
N GLU A 3 -5.86 8.91 -3.73
CA GLU A 3 -4.49 9.29 -4.09
C GLU A 3 -3.95 8.36 -5.17
N ASP A 4 -4.12 7.05 -5.01
CA ASP A 4 -3.61 6.04 -5.94
C ASP A 4 -4.35 4.69 -5.80
N GLU A 5 -4.24 3.83 -6.81
CA GLU A 5 -4.76 2.46 -6.81
C GLU A 5 -3.84 1.47 -7.54
N ILE A 6 -3.40 0.44 -6.82
CA ILE A 6 -2.60 -0.66 -7.34
C ILE A 6 -3.50 -1.89 -7.52
N THR A 7 -3.58 -2.45 -8.73
CA THR A 7 -4.37 -3.66 -9.00
C THR A 7 -3.45 -4.84 -9.32
N HIS A 8 -3.68 -5.97 -8.65
CA HIS A 8 -3.06 -7.25 -8.95
C HIS A 8 -4.10 -8.28 -9.40
N TRP A 9 -3.74 -9.01 -10.44
CA TRP A 9 -4.50 -10.15 -10.94
C TRP A 9 -3.73 -11.43 -10.61
N PHE A 10 -4.43 -12.43 -10.09
CA PHE A 10 -3.85 -13.73 -9.82
C PHE A 10 -4.85 -14.84 -10.12
N LYS A 11 -4.34 -16.07 -10.29
CA LYS A 11 -5.19 -17.26 -10.40
C LYS A 11 -5.06 -18.06 -9.11
N ASP A 12 -6.18 -18.61 -8.63
CA ASP A 12 -6.16 -19.52 -7.49
C ASP A 12 -5.77 -20.95 -7.92
N ASP A 13 -5.73 -21.86 -6.95
CA ASP A 13 -5.38 -23.28 -7.17
C ASP A 13 -6.39 -24.02 -8.06
N LYS A 14 -7.59 -23.45 -8.27
CA LYS A 14 -8.64 -23.98 -9.15
C LYS A 14 -8.60 -23.36 -10.55
N GLY A 15 -7.68 -22.42 -10.79
CA GLY A 15 -7.53 -21.70 -12.06
C GLY A 15 -8.52 -20.54 -12.24
N GLU A 16 -9.30 -20.20 -11.23
CA GLU A 16 -10.19 -19.04 -11.23
C GLU A 16 -9.35 -17.76 -11.16
N THR A 17 -9.73 -16.75 -11.95
CA THR A 17 -9.01 -15.48 -12.00
C THR A 17 -9.61 -14.49 -11.03
N HIS A 18 -8.78 -14.01 -10.11
CA HIS A 18 -9.14 -13.05 -9.08
C HIS A 18 -8.46 -11.70 -9.31
N ARG A 19 -9.12 -10.65 -8.84
CA ARG A 19 -8.61 -9.29 -8.79
C ARG A 19 -8.54 -8.84 -7.35
N THR A 20 -7.40 -8.28 -6.96
CA THR A 20 -7.22 -7.54 -5.72
C THR A 20 -6.74 -6.13 -6.05
N SER A 21 -7.42 -5.10 -5.56
CA SER A 21 -6.95 -3.73 -5.60
C SER A 21 -6.59 -3.21 -4.21
N LEU A 22 -5.44 -2.56 -4.10
CA LEU A 22 -5.04 -1.74 -2.96
C LEU A 22 -5.23 -0.28 -3.36
N ARG A 23 -6.09 0.44 -2.67
CA ARG A 23 -6.36 1.86 -2.89
C ARG A 23 -5.87 2.68 -1.71
N ILE A 24 -5.22 3.80 -2.01
CA ILE A 24 -4.80 4.79 -1.03
C ILE A 24 -5.78 5.96 -1.10
N GLU A 25 -6.40 6.27 0.02
CA GLU A 25 -7.36 7.36 0.18
C GLU A 25 -6.84 8.33 1.25
N SER A 26 -7.14 9.61 1.10
CA SER A 26 -6.86 10.63 2.12
C SER A 26 -8.13 11.38 2.52
N GLU A 27 -8.18 11.78 3.78
CA GLU A 27 -9.18 12.71 4.31
C GLU A 27 -8.41 13.92 4.86
N ALA A 28 -8.82 15.12 4.46
CA ALA A 28 -8.17 16.36 4.89
C ALA A 28 -8.42 16.62 6.38
N SER A 29 -7.47 17.30 7.02
CA SER A 29 -7.66 17.83 8.38
C SER A 29 -8.88 18.73 8.44
N GLN A 30 -9.64 18.63 9.52
CA GLN A 30 -10.91 19.34 9.66
C GLN A 30 -11.13 19.84 11.08
N LEU A 31 -11.93 20.90 11.23
CA LEU A 31 -12.39 21.37 12.53
C LEU A 31 -13.60 20.55 12.97
N VAL A 32 -13.46 19.84 14.09
CA VAL A 32 -14.57 19.09 14.71
C VAL A 32 -14.89 19.73 16.05
N LYS A 33 -16.06 20.37 16.13
CA LYS A 33 -16.51 21.12 17.33
C LYS A 33 -15.50 22.18 17.78
N GLY A 34 -14.86 22.86 16.83
CA GLY A 34 -13.87 23.92 17.09
C GLY A 34 -12.46 23.42 17.38
N PHE A 35 -12.22 22.11 17.44
CA PHE A 35 -10.88 21.54 17.63
C PHE A 35 -10.33 21.02 16.31
N PRO A 36 -9.05 21.28 15.98
CA PRO A 36 -8.41 20.70 14.82
C PRO A 36 -8.29 19.18 15.03
N ARG A 37 -8.75 18.42 14.04
CA ARG A 37 -8.48 16.99 13.92
C ARG A 37 -7.53 16.78 12.76
N ASP A 38 -6.57 15.90 12.98
CA ASP A 38 -5.68 15.45 11.93
C ASP A 38 -6.48 14.79 10.80
N GLY A 39 -5.96 14.92 9.59
CA GLY A 39 -6.41 14.13 8.46
C GLY A 39 -6.15 12.64 8.67
N ILE A 40 -6.67 11.81 7.77
CA ILE A 40 -6.49 10.36 7.80
C ILE A 40 -5.94 9.92 6.44
N VAL A 41 -5.04 8.94 6.46
CA VAL A 41 -4.69 8.16 5.27
C VAL A 41 -5.30 6.78 5.42
N ALA A 42 -6.11 6.35 4.48
CA ALA A 42 -6.74 5.03 4.49
C ALA A 42 -6.18 4.13 3.38
N LEU A 43 -5.82 2.91 3.75
CA LEU A 43 -5.43 1.85 2.83
C LEU A 43 -6.59 0.87 2.71
N ARG A 44 -7.20 0.79 1.53
CA ARG A 44 -8.35 -0.09 1.26
C ARG A 44 -7.90 -1.24 0.37
N ILE A 45 -8.05 -2.47 0.84
CA ILE A 45 -7.84 -3.68 0.06
C ILE A 45 -9.21 -4.19 -0.36
N THR A 46 -9.45 -4.29 -1.66
CA THR A 46 -10.69 -4.82 -2.23
C THR A 46 -10.35 -6.03 -3.08
N ASN A 47 -10.94 -7.18 -2.81
CA ASN A 47 -10.79 -8.36 -3.67
C ASN A 47 -12.15 -8.98 -4.01
N SER A 48 -12.16 -10.07 -4.76
CA SER A 48 -13.38 -10.77 -5.14
C SER A 48 -14.15 -11.40 -3.97
N ILE A 49 -13.55 -11.50 -2.79
CA ILE A 49 -14.08 -12.21 -1.61
C ILE A 49 -14.50 -11.23 -0.50
N GLY A 50 -13.98 -9.99 -0.51
CA GLY A 50 -14.32 -8.97 0.47
C GLY A 50 -13.53 -7.66 0.33
N ALA A 51 -13.90 -6.70 1.17
CA ALA A 51 -13.22 -5.42 1.28
C ALA A 51 -12.76 -5.18 2.72
N MET A 52 -11.50 -4.77 2.88
CA MET A 52 -10.90 -4.41 4.16
C MET A 52 -10.29 -3.01 4.06
N SER A 53 -10.29 -2.27 5.16
CA SER A 53 -9.68 -0.94 5.21
C SER A 53 -8.90 -0.72 6.49
N PHE A 54 -7.71 -0.16 6.37
CA PHE A 54 -6.89 0.30 7.49
C PHE A 54 -6.86 1.83 7.46
N ARG A 55 -7.23 2.47 8.57
CA ARG A 55 -7.14 3.93 8.71
C ARG A 55 -5.91 4.25 9.55
N LEU A 56 -5.06 5.10 9.02
CA LEU A 56 -3.78 5.49 9.60
C LEU A 56 -3.83 6.99 9.90
N SER A 57 -3.25 7.37 11.04
CA SER A 57 -2.85 8.74 11.26
C SER A 57 -1.73 9.14 10.28
N PRO A 58 -1.49 10.44 10.06
CA PRO A 58 -0.41 10.89 9.19
C PRO A 58 0.98 10.38 9.61
N ASP A 59 1.24 10.27 10.92
CA ASP A 59 2.51 9.72 11.45
C ASP A 59 2.67 8.24 11.12
N GLU A 60 1.63 7.43 11.35
CA GLU A 60 1.65 5.99 11.04
C GLU A 60 1.83 5.75 9.54
N ALA A 61 1.16 6.54 8.70
CA ALA A 61 1.30 6.47 7.25
C ALA A 61 2.73 6.82 6.81
N LEU A 62 3.32 7.87 7.38
CA LEU A 62 4.71 8.26 7.09
C LEU A 62 5.69 7.17 7.51
N ARG A 63 5.53 6.61 8.71
CA ARG A 63 6.37 5.51 9.19
C ARG A 63 6.27 4.28 8.29
N LEU A 64 5.05 3.88 7.92
CA LEU A 64 4.84 2.75 7.01
C LEU A 64 5.51 2.97 5.65
N SER A 65 5.34 4.16 5.06
CA SER A 65 5.95 4.48 3.76
C SER A 65 7.49 4.39 3.80
N THR A 66 8.09 4.84 4.90
CA THR A 66 9.54 4.81 5.09
C THR A 66 10.05 3.37 5.17
N LEU A 67 9.36 2.51 5.93
CA LEU A 67 9.70 1.10 6.06
C LEU A 67 9.56 0.33 4.73
N LEU A 68 8.49 0.60 3.99
CA LEU A 68 8.26 0.01 2.66
C LEU A 68 9.35 0.42 1.68
N ASN A 69 9.69 1.71 1.61
CA ASN A 69 10.73 2.23 0.74
C ASN A 69 12.10 1.61 1.06
N ALA A 70 12.47 1.56 2.34
CA ALA A 70 13.75 0.97 2.77
C ALA A 70 13.84 -0.52 2.38
N SER A 71 12.77 -1.28 2.63
CA SER A 71 12.72 -2.72 2.31
C SER A 71 12.77 -2.97 0.81
N ALA A 72 12.01 -2.21 0.01
CA ALA A 72 12.01 -2.33 -1.45
C ALA A 72 13.39 -2.04 -2.05
N ARG A 73 14.06 -0.98 -1.59
CA ARG A 73 15.41 -0.62 -2.05
C ARG A 73 16.41 -1.73 -1.75
N ASP A 74 16.40 -2.30 -0.55
CA ASP A 74 17.31 -3.40 -0.17
C ASP A 74 17.12 -4.63 -1.07
N LEU A 75 15.87 -5.03 -1.33
CA LEU A 75 15.57 -6.17 -2.20
C LEU A 75 15.99 -5.94 -3.65
N LEU A 76 15.80 -4.73 -4.18
CA LEU A 76 16.25 -4.39 -5.54
C LEU A 76 17.77 -4.44 -5.66
N LEU A 77 18.50 -3.96 -4.66
CA LEU A 77 19.96 -4.02 -4.63
C LEU A 77 20.45 -5.47 -4.56
N LYS A 78 19.86 -6.29 -3.67
CA LYS A 78 20.17 -7.73 -3.58
C LYS A 78 19.96 -8.44 -4.91
N LYS A 79 18.83 -8.18 -5.58
CA LYS A 79 18.57 -8.73 -6.92
C LYS A 79 19.63 -8.31 -7.93
N ARG A 80 20.07 -7.04 -7.91
CA ARG A 80 21.13 -6.55 -8.80
C ARG A 80 22.46 -7.28 -8.58
N VAL A 81 22.84 -7.52 -7.33
CA VAL A 81 24.06 -8.28 -7.00
C VAL A 81 23.98 -9.70 -7.56
N LEU A 82 22.84 -10.36 -7.43
CA LEU A 82 22.64 -11.71 -7.99
C LEU A 82 22.77 -11.74 -9.52
N TRP A 83 22.31 -10.69 -10.22
CA TRP A 83 22.51 -10.57 -11.67
C TRP A 83 23.99 -10.44 -12.03
N GLN A 84 24.74 -9.61 -11.30
CA GLN A 84 26.16 -9.42 -11.55
C GLN A 84 26.95 -10.72 -11.36
N GLN A 85 26.59 -11.51 -10.35
CA GLN A 85 27.20 -12.82 -10.10
C GLN A 85 26.89 -13.88 -11.17
N LEU A 86 25.78 -13.72 -11.92
CA LEU A 86 25.42 -14.64 -13.00
C LEU A 86 26.16 -14.30 -14.30
N GLU A 87 26.59 -13.04 -14.46
CA GLU A 87 27.27 -12.54 -15.65
C GLU A 87 28.80 -12.72 -15.61
N GLU A 88 29.37 -13.06 -14.43
CA GLU A 88 30.78 -13.42 -14.21
C GLU A 88 31.04 -14.93 -14.38
#